data_AF-A0A3A8Y7J8-F1
#
_entry.id   AF-A0A3A8Y7J8-F1
#
_cell.length_a   1.000
_cell.length_b   1.000
_cell.length_c   1.000
_cell.angle_alpha   90.00
_cell.angle_beta   90.00
_cell.angle_gamma   90.00
#
_symmetry.space_group_name_H-M   'P 1'
#
loop_
_entity.id
_entity.type
_entity.pdbx_description
1 polymer ?
#
loop_
_entity_poly.entity_id
_entity_poly.type
_entity_poly.pdbx_seq_one_letter_code
_entity_poly.pdbx_strand_id
1 'polypeptide(L)'
;MGKESKTEIVKIRMTAKEKAELQKLAGQHHMNMSDYIRRVSARPPNVTKDEFEDSVTRVIYEINKIGVNINQIAKKYNENKYVKPSAELVRLLEKTNELLRSVTSFYYERG
;
A
#
# COMPACT_ATOMS: atom_id res chain seq x y z
N MET A 1 45.06 -16.17 21.55
CA MET A 1 43.96 -16.32 22.54
C MET A 1 43.19 -17.58 22.19
N GLY A 2 43.19 -18.58 23.06
CA GLY A 2 42.52 -19.86 22.81
C GLY A 2 40.99 -19.69 22.76
N LYS A 3 40.34 -20.43 21.86
CA LYS A 3 38.88 -20.46 21.75
C LYS A 3 38.32 -21.11 23.01
N GLU A 4 37.53 -20.36 23.78
CA GLU A 4 36.89 -20.86 25.00
C GLU A 4 35.97 -22.05 24.67
N SER A 5 36.09 -23.13 25.45
CA SER A 5 35.29 -24.34 25.27
C SER A 5 33.87 -24.11 25.79
N LYS A 6 32.86 -24.53 25.03
CA LYS A 6 31.45 -24.42 25.43
C LYS A 6 31.11 -25.53 26.42
N THR A 7 31.12 -25.24 27.72
CA THR A 7 30.90 -26.21 28.82
C THR A 7 29.46 -26.30 29.31
N GLU A 8 28.71 -25.20 29.21
CA GLU A 8 27.34 -25.11 29.75
C GLU A 8 26.30 -25.76 28.83
N ILE A 9 25.30 -26.41 29.45
CA ILE A 9 24.22 -27.13 28.75
C ILE A 9 22.87 -26.46 29.01
N VAL A 10 22.17 -26.11 27.92
CA VAL A 10 20.77 -25.65 27.97
C VAL A 10 19.85 -26.76 27.46
N LYS A 11 18.89 -27.20 28.29
CA LYS A 11 17.88 -28.21 27.92
C LYS A 11 16.55 -27.52 27.61
N ILE A 12 16.02 -27.76 26.41
CA ILE A 12 14.74 -27.21 25.94
C ILE A 12 13.81 -28.38 25.61
N ARG A 13 12.58 -28.36 26.14
CA ARG A 13 11.55 -29.35 25.78
C ARG A 13 10.88 -28.91 24.48
N MET A 14 10.70 -29.87 23.58
CA MET A 14 10.09 -29.65 22.27
C MET A 14 9.24 -30.87 21.92
N THR A 15 8.19 -30.65 21.15
CA THR A 15 7.48 -31.70 20.43
C THR A 15 8.36 -32.27 19.32
N ALA A 16 8.00 -33.46 18.80
CA ALA A 16 8.71 -34.06 17.67
C ALA A 16 8.67 -33.17 16.42
N LYS A 17 7.54 -32.48 16.20
CA LYS A 17 7.33 -31.56 15.07
C LYS A 17 8.26 -30.35 15.16
N GLU A 18 8.29 -29.67 16.29
CA GLU A 18 9.15 -28.49 16.49
C GLU A 18 10.64 -28.84 16.32
N LYS A 19 11.06 -30.01 16.83
CA LYS A 19 12.44 -30.49 16.65
C LYS A 19 12.77 -30.74 15.18
N ALA A 20 11.86 -31.34 14.42
CA ALA A 20 12.06 -31.59 13.00
C ALA A 20 12.13 -30.29 12.19
N GLU A 21 11.28 -29.31 12.51
CA GLU A 21 11.30 -27.98 11.89
C GLU A 21 12.61 -27.25 12.20
N LEU A 22 13.07 -27.27 13.46
CA LEU A 22 14.34 -26.68 13.85
C LEU A 22 15.54 -27.32 13.14
N GLN A 23 15.53 -28.66 13.00
CA GLN A 23 16.56 -29.39 12.26
C GLN A 23 16.56 -29.02 10.76
N LYS A 24 15.37 -28.86 10.16
CA LYS A 24 15.22 -28.41 8.77
C LYS A 24 15.78 -27.00 8.58
N LEU A 25 15.43 -26.06 9.46
CA LEU A 25 15.95 -24.68 9.42
C LEU A 25 17.47 -24.65 9.55
N ALA A 26 18.03 -25.38 10.51
CA ALA A 26 19.48 -25.49 10.66
C ALA A 26 20.15 -26.03 9.38
N GLY A 27 19.56 -27.06 8.76
CA GLY A 27 20.01 -27.62 7.50
C GLY A 27 19.97 -26.63 6.33
N GLN A 28 18.92 -25.81 6.22
CA GLN A 28 18.81 -24.74 5.22
C GLN A 28 19.91 -23.69 5.34
N HIS A 29 20.42 -23.48 6.55
CA HIS A 29 21.53 -22.57 6.82
C HIS A 29 22.90 -23.27 6.84
N HIS A 30 22.98 -24.55 6.44
CA HIS A 30 24.20 -25.37 6.47
C HIS A 30 24.86 -25.41 7.85
N MET A 31 24.06 -25.45 8.91
CA MET A 31 24.51 -25.49 10.30
C MET A 31 23.99 -26.74 11.01
N ASN A 32 24.74 -27.20 12.02
CA ASN A 32 24.14 -28.08 13.01
C ASN A 32 23.17 -27.30 13.90
N MET A 33 22.26 -28.02 14.55
CA MET A 33 21.19 -27.42 15.36
C MET A 33 21.73 -26.51 16.49
N SER A 34 22.82 -26.90 17.15
CA SER A 34 23.40 -26.10 18.25
C SER A 34 24.03 -24.80 17.77
N ASP A 35 24.70 -24.81 16.63
CA ASP A 35 25.27 -23.60 16.03
C ASP A 35 24.18 -22.67 15.50
N TYR A 36 23.13 -23.25 14.92
CA TYR A 36 21.97 -22.49 14.46
C TYR A 36 21.28 -21.75 15.62
N ILE A 37 20.92 -22.47 16.70
CA ILE A 37 20.29 -21.87 17.90
C ILE A 37 21.15 -20.74 18.45
N ARG A 38 22.45 -20.98 18.66
CA ARG A 38 23.35 -19.94 19.19
C ARG A 38 23.40 -18.71 18.29
N ARG A 39 23.39 -18.90 16.96
CA ARG A 39 23.45 -17.78 16.02
C ARG A 39 22.18 -16.94 16.04
N VAL A 40 21.00 -17.56 16.05
CA VAL A 40 19.73 -16.82 16.09
C VAL A 40 19.48 -16.17 17.45
N SER A 41 19.89 -16.83 18.54
CA SER A 41 19.76 -16.29 19.90
C SER A 41 20.79 -15.20 20.23
N ALA A 42 21.91 -15.11 19.51
CA ALA A 42 22.94 -14.10 19.76
C ALA A 42 22.49 -12.67 19.38
N ARG A 43 21.54 -12.55 18.44
CA ARG A 43 20.98 -11.28 17.99
C ARG A 43 19.49 -11.47 17.74
N PRO A 44 18.68 -11.60 18.81
CA PRO A 44 17.24 -11.66 18.64
C PRO A 44 16.77 -10.36 17.96
N PRO A 45 15.73 -10.40 17.12
CA PRO A 45 15.10 -9.20 16.61
C PRO A 45 14.66 -8.29 17.77
N ASN A 46 14.71 -6.97 17.56
CA ASN A 46 14.29 -5.99 18.57
C ASN A 46 12.78 -5.98 18.83
N VAL A 47 12.02 -6.77 18.08
CA VAL A 47 10.57 -6.90 18.16
C VAL A 47 10.21 -8.38 18.22
N THR A 48 9.16 -8.68 18.95
CA THR A 48 8.54 -9.99 18.95
C THR A 48 7.86 -10.26 17.61
N LYS A 49 7.54 -11.54 17.36
CA LYS A 49 6.79 -11.93 16.16
C LYS A 49 5.42 -11.23 16.13
N ASP A 50 4.73 -11.15 17.27
CA ASP A 50 3.41 -10.53 17.37
C ASP A 50 3.48 -9.03 17.08
N GLU A 51 4.47 -8.32 17.63
CA GLU A 51 4.70 -6.89 17.33
C GLU A 51 4.98 -6.64 15.84
N PHE A 52 5.71 -7.56 15.19
CA PHE A 52 5.95 -7.49 13.76
C PHE A 52 4.67 -7.73 12.95
N GLU A 53 3.88 -8.75 13.27
CA GLU A 53 2.60 -9.03 12.60
C GLU A 53 1.59 -7.88 12.78
N ASP A 54 1.55 -7.29 13.97
CA ASP A 54 0.77 -6.08 14.25
C ASP A 54 1.24 -4.89 13.39
N SER A 55 2.55 -4.74 13.19
CA SER A 55 3.10 -3.67 12.35
C SER A 55 2.68 -3.82 10.89
N VAL A 56 2.65 -5.05 10.37
CA VAL A 56 2.18 -5.37 9.02
C VAL A 56 0.69 -5.01 8.88
N THR A 57 -0.12 -5.39 9.87
CA THR A 57 -1.54 -5.08 9.90
C THR A 57 -1.80 -3.57 9.89
N ARG A 58 -1.03 -2.80 10.68
CA ARG A 58 -1.08 -1.32 10.68
C ARG A 58 -0.74 -0.75 9.30
N VAL A 59 0.32 -1.24 8.65
CA VAL A 59 0.69 -0.77 7.31
C VAL A 59 -0.43 -1.02 6.29
N ILE A 60 -1.04 -2.20 6.31
CA ILE A 60 -2.18 -2.53 5.42
C ILE A 60 -3.34 -1.56 5.67
N TYR A 61 -3.65 -1.27 6.94
CA TYR A 61 -4.69 -0.31 7.30
C TYR A 61 -4.43 1.08 6.73
N GLU A 62 -3.21 1.59 6.88
CA GLU A 62 -2.83 2.91 6.34
C GLU A 62 -2.89 2.95 4.80
N ILE A 63 -2.47 1.88 4.12
CA ILE A 63 -2.62 1.76 2.66
C ILE A 63 -4.10 1.83 2.24
N ASN A 64 -4.98 1.16 2.97
CA ASN A 64 -6.42 1.22 2.71
C ASN A 64 -6.97 2.64 2.89
N LYS A 65 -6.49 3.39 3.89
CA LYS A 65 -6.86 4.80 4.08
C LYS A 65 -6.41 5.69 2.92
N ILE A 66 -5.20 5.49 2.42
CA ILE A 66 -4.71 6.18 1.23
C ILE A 66 -5.61 5.87 0.03
N GLY A 67 -5.96 4.60 -0.20
CA GLY A 67 -6.86 4.18 -1.27
C GLY A 67 -8.25 4.83 -1.18
N VAL A 68 -8.83 4.91 0.02
CA VAL A 68 -10.11 5.61 0.25
C VAL A 68 -9.99 7.10 -0.09
N ASN A 69 -8.92 7.76 0.33
CA ASN A 69 -8.69 9.18 0.03
C ASN A 69 -8.55 9.42 -1.48
N ILE A 70 -7.81 8.56 -2.19
CA ILE A 70 -7.68 8.62 -3.65
C ILE A 70 -9.06 8.48 -4.32
N ASN A 71 -9.87 7.52 -3.89
CA ASN A 71 -11.22 7.32 -4.43
C ASN A 71 -12.12 8.53 -4.19
N GLN A 72 -12.02 9.17 -3.03
CA GLN A 72 -12.75 10.40 -2.74
C GLN A 72 -12.31 11.56 -3.65
N ILE A 73 -11.00 11.72 -3.89
CA ILE A 73 -10.48 12.73 -4.82
C ILE A 73 -10.97 12.46 -6.23
N ALA A 74 -10.87 11.21 -6.71
CA ALA A 74 -11.35 10.81 -8.03
C ALA A 74 -12.85 11.07 -8.18
N LYS A 75 -13.65 10.75 -7.16
CA LYS A 75 -15.09 11.03 -7.13
C LYS A 75 -15.36 12.54 -7.21
N LYS A 76 -14.69 13.37 -6.40
CA LYS A 76 -14.81 14.83 -6.45
C LYS A 76 -14.37 15.42 -7.79
N TYR A 77 -13.35 14.84 -8.43
CA TYR A 77 -12.91 15.25 -9.76
C TYR A 77 -13.97 14.91 -10.81
N ASN A 78 -14.54 13.70 -10.75
CA ASN A 78 -15.60 13.25 -11.65
C ASN A 78 -16.91 14.03 -11.45
N GLU A 79 -17.25 14.41 -10.21
CA GLU A 79 -18.44 15.21 -9.89
C GLU A 79 -18.34 16.66 -10.40
N ASN A 80 -17.14 17.24 -10.46
CA ASN A 80 -16.92 18.65 -10.83
C ASN A 80 -16.72 18.92 -12.33
N LYS A 81 -17.10 18.00 -13.24
CA LYS A 81 -17.17 18.20 -14.71
C LYS A 81 -16.05 19.11 -15.31
N TYR A 82 -14.78 18.77 -15.12
CA TYR A 82 -13.73 19.25 -16.03
C TYR A 82 -13.80 18.48 -17.37
N VAL A 83 -14.99 18.43 -17.97
CA VAL A 83 -15.22 17.89 -19.30
C VAL A 83 -15.35 19.10 -20.23
N LYS A 84 -14.58 19.12 -21.32
CA LYS A 84 -14.77 20.11 -22.39
C LYS A 84 -16.28 20.19 -22.72
N PRO A 85 -16.88 21.39 -22.85
CA PRO A 85 -18.30 21.50 -23.16
C PRO A 85 -18.63 20.67 -24.39
N SER A 86 -19.78 19.97 -24.37
CA SER A 86 -20.15 19.09 -25.48
C SER A 86 -20.24 19.90 -26.77
N ALA A 87 -19.79 19.33 -27.89
CA ALA A 87 -19.85 20.00 -29.18
C ALA A 87 -21.28 20.47 -29.53
N GLU A 88 -22.29 19.75 -29.06
CA GLU A 88 -23.70 20.11 -29.20
C GLU A 88 -24.09 21.36 -28.39
N LEU A 89 -23.60 21.49 -27.14
CA LEU A 89 -23.83 22.68 -26.34
C LEU A 89 -23.16 23.91 -26.96
N VAL A 90 -21.94 23.74 -27.49
CA VAL A 90 -21.22 24.80 -28.21
C VAL A 90 -22.00 25.22 -29.45
N ARG A 91 -22.44 24.26 -30.27
CA ARG A 91 -23.24 24.53 -31.48
C ARG A 91 -24.57 25.23 -31.16
N LEU A 92 -25.23 24.86 -30.08
CA LEU A 92 -26.50 25.48 -29.68
C LEU A 92 -26.31 26.92 -29.20
N LEU A 93 -25.19 27.19 -28.50
CA LEU A 93 -24.78 28.54 -28.11
C LEU A 93 -24.44 29.40 -29.33
N GLU A 94 -23.71 28.86 -30.31
CA GLU A 94 -23.42 29.55 -31.57
C GLU A 94 -24.71 29.95 -32.30
N LYS A 95 -25.64 29.00 -32.47
CA LYS A 95 -26.93 29.27 -33.12
C LYS A 95 -27.76 30.31 -32.36
N THR A 96 -27.73 30.27 -31.03
CA THR A 96 -28.41 31.27 -30.19
C THR A 96 -27.82 32.66 -30.42
N ASN A 97 -26.49 32.76 -30.50
CA ASN A 97 -25.80 34.03 -30.77
C ASN A 97 -26.08 34.56 -32.18
N GLU A 98 -26.16 33.68 -33.19
CA GLU A 98 -26.54 34.07 -34.55
C GLU A 98 -27.95 34.64 -34.61
N LEU A 99 -28.91 33.99 -33.96
CA LEU A 99 -30.29 34.48 -33.88
C LEU A 99 -30.35 35.83 -33.16
N LEU A 100 -29.62 35.97 -32.06
CA LEU A 100 -29.55 37.23 -31.33
C LEU A 100 -28.99 38.36 -32.21
N ARG A 101 -27.91 38.11 -32.97
CA ARG A 101 -27.36 39.06 -33.92
C ARG A 101 -28.34 39.42 -35.04
N SER A 102 -29.07 38.44 -35.56
CA SER A 102 -30.09 38.68 -36.59
C SER A 102 -31.21 39.58 -36.07
N VAL A 103 -31.70 39.33 -34.86
CA VAL A 103 -32.72 40.16 -34.21
C VAL A 103 -32.18 41.56 -33.96
N THR A 104 -30.99 41.68 -33.38
CA THR A 104 -30.36 42.97 -33.10
C THR A 104 -30.15 43.79 -34.37
N SER A 105 -29.65 43.18 -35.45
CA SER A 105 -29.42 43.88 -36.73
C SER A 105 -30.73 44.36 -37.37
N PHE A 106 -31.78 43.54 -37.31
CA PHE A 106 -33.12 43.92 -37.78
C PHE A 106 -33.66 45.18 -37.07
N TYR A 107 -33.36 45.35 -35.77
CA TYR A 107 -33.75 46.56 -35.04
C TYR A 107 -32.89 47.78 -35.39
N TYR A 108 -31.61 47.60 -35.70
CA TYR A 108 -30.71 48.70 -36.11
C TYR A 108 -30.93 49.19 -37.55
N GLU A 109 -31.41 48.33 -38.46
CA GLU A 109 -31.70 48.71 -39.85
C GLU A 109 -33.05 49.42 -40.02
N ARG A 110 -33.86 49.47 -38.95
CA ARG A 110 -35.22 50.06 -38.96
C ARG A 110 -35.41 51.25 -38.00
N GLY A 111 -34.37 51.65 -37.27
CA GLY A 111 -34.32 52.89 -36.48
C GLY A 111 -33.50 53.95 -37.21
#